data_AF-A0A077JEK7-F1
#
_entry.id   AF-A0A077JEK7-F1
#
_cell.length_a   1.000
_cell.length_b   1.000
_cell.length_c   1.000
_cell.angle_alpha   90.00
_cell.angle_beta   90.00
_cell.angle_gamma   90.00
#
_symmetry.space_group_name_H-M   'P 1'
#
loop_
_entity.id
_entity.type
_entity.pdbx_description
1 polymer ?
#
loop_
_entity_poly.entity_id
_entity_poly.type
_entity_poly.pdbx_seq_one_letter_code
_entity_poly.pdbx_strand_id
1 'polypeptide(L)'
;MTHTIVLQLDHLIRLDLSSVTTIVEPLLIEATQPKASSNEIVSYEQTLSFEIYYPRSSTDLRELSEIPEVRLWFIRLDSVYPWIPFFLDWKGGELARYFAMLVPHQFSRTEGIQYNPEALEIFIMHKLFTLSDWLKLRRIPSIDRLQSMARMFGYDLDKDFLYSLLC
;
A
#
# COMPACT_ATOMS: atom_id res chain seq x y z
N MET A 1 5.81 -14.14 -8.00
CA MET A 1 5.81 -14.88 -6.71
C MET A 1 5.39 -13.88 -5.65
N THR A 2 4.61 -14.30 -4.65
CA THR A 2 4.17 -13.40 -3.56
C THR A 2 5.10 -13.56 -2.37
N HIS A 3 5.58 -12.46 -1.81
CA HIS A 3 6.39 -12.41 -0.58
C HIS A 3 5.48 -12.02 0.59
N THR A 4 5.27 -12.97 1.50
CA THR A 4 4.42 -12.76 2.67
C THR A 4 5.22 -12.20 3.84
N ILE A 5 4.78 -11.06 4.36
CA ILE A 5 5.30 -10.43 5.57
C ILE A 5 4.42 -10.85 6.75
N VAL A 6 5.02 -11.58 7.69
CA VAL A 6 4.31 -12.04 8.89
C VAL A 6 4.36 -10.98 9.98
N LEU A 7 3.19 -10.54 10.42
CA LEU A 7 3.02 -9.60 11.54
C LEU A 7 2.46 -10.34 12.75
N GLN A 8 3.24 -10.40 13.82
CA GLN A 8 2.82 -10.88 15.13
C GLN A 8 2.34 -9.71 15.99
N LEU A 9 1.63 -10.00 17.08
CA LEU A 9 1.11 -8.99 18.00
C LEU A 9 2.18 -7.99 18.47
N ASP A 10 3.38 -8.48 18.81
CA ASP A 10 4.47 -7.62 19.28
C ASP A 10 4.91 -6.61 18.22
N HIS A 11 4.88 -6.97 16.93
CA HIS A 11 5.18 -6.01 15.84
C HIS A 11 4.16 -4.87 15.84
N LEU A 12 2.88 -5.21 16.01
CA LEU A 12 1.76 -4.25 15.99
C LEU A 12 1.81 -3.29 17.17
N ILE A 13 1.97 -3.81 18.40
CA ILE A 13 1.96 -2.99 19.63
C ILE A 13 3.18 -2.06 19.69
N ARG A 14 4.34 -2.53 19.22
CA ARG A 14 5.59 -1.76 19.25
C ARG A 14 5.80 -0.88 18.03
N LEU A 15 4.87 -0.92 17.06
CA LEU A 15 5.00 -0.25 15.76
C LEU A 15 6.31 -0.62 15.05
N ASP A 16 6.74 -1.87 15.22
CA ASP A 16 7.99 -2.40 14.68
C ASP A 16 7.82 -2.72 13.18
N LEU A 17 8.62 -2.07 12.35
CA LEU A 17 8.65 -2.27 10.90
C LEU A 17 9.76 -3.20 10.43
N SER A 18 10.53 -3.82 11.34
CA SER A 18 11.69 -4.66 11.03
C SER A 18 11.41 -5.71 9.95
N SER A 19 10.24 -6.37 9.99
CA SER A 19 9.81 -7.34 8.97
C SER A 19 9.67 -6.74 7.58
N VAL A 20 9.23 -5.48 7.47
CA VAL A 20 9.14 -4.74 6.20
C VAL A 20 10.52 -4.24 5.79
N THR A 21 11.25 -3.62 6.71
CA THR A 21 12.59 -3.05 6.48
C THR A 21 13.56 -4.08 5.93
N THR A 22 13.53 -5.32 6.44
CA THR A 22 14.41 -6.42 5.99
C THR A 22 14.19 -6.80 4.52
N ILE A 23 13.00 -6.56 3.99
CA ILE A 23 12.66 -6.85 2.59
C ILE A 23 12.85 -5.61 1.71
N VAL A 24 12.39 -4.45 2.17
CA VAL A 24 12.32 -3.24 1.35
C VAL A 24 13.67 -2.52 1.26
N GLU A 25 14.41 -2.36 2.36
CA GLU A 25 15.66 -1.58 2.34
C GLU A 25 16.73 -2.14 1.39
N PRO A 26 16.97 -3.47 1.31
CA PRO A 26 17.93 -4.00 0.36
C PRO A 26 17.61 -3.60 -1.08
N LEU A 27 16.32 -3.65 -1.48
CA LEU A 27 15.85 -3.27 -2.81
C LEU A 27 16.09 -1.78 -3.10
N LEU A 28 15.94 -0.93 -2.07
CA LEU A 28 16.18 0.51 -2.21
C LEU A 28 17.67 0.82 -2.34
N ILE A 29 18.53 0.16 -1.56
CA ILE A 29 19.98 0.35 -1.59
C ILE A 29 20.54 -0.08 -2.94
N GLU A 30 20.17 -1.26 -3.41
CA GLU A 30 20.62 -1.79 -4.70
C GLU A 30 20.24 -0.83 -5.84
N ALA A 31 19.01 -0.30 -5.82
CA ALA A 31 18.53 0.65 -6.82
C ALA A 31 19.22 2.02 -6.84
N THR A 32 19.96 2.39 -5.80
CA THR A 32 20.71 3.67 -5.75
C THR A 32 22.12 3.57 -6.32
N GLN A 33 22.59 2.37 -6.67
CA GLN A 33 23.94 2.19 -7.19
C GLN A 33 24.08 2.75 -8.63
N PRO A 34 25.26 3.28 -9.02
CA PRO A 34 25.45 3.92 -10.34
C PRO A 34 25.21 3.01 -11.56
N LYS A 35 25.18 1.69 -11.35
CA LYS A 35 24.91 0.66 -12.37
C LYS A 35 23.61 -0.11 -12.10
N ALA A 36 22.84 0.32 -11.11
CA ALA A 36 21.61 -0.34 -10.73
C ALA A 36 20.58 -0.25 -11.87
N SER A 37 19.93 -1.38 -12.14
CA SER A 37 18.80 -1.43 -13.04
C SER A 37 17.53 -1.25 -12.22
N SER A 38 16.62 -0.38 -12.65
CA SER A 38 15.28 -0.27 -12.04
C SER A 38 14.46 -1.57 -12.13
N ASN A 39 14.95 -2.54 -12.92
CA ASN A 39 14.35 -3.86 -13.12
C ASN A 39 14.23 -4.68 -11.83
N GLU A 40 15.12 -4.48 -10.85
CA GLU A 40 15.04 -5.16 -9.54
C GLU A 40 13.85 -4.67 -8.73
N ILE A 41 13.64 -3.36 -8.60
CA ILE A 41 12.44 -2.81 -7.94
C ILE A 41 11.16 -3.25 -8.64
N VAL A 42 11.15 -3.19 -9.98
CA VAL A 42 9.99 -3.60 -10.78
C VAL A 42 9.67 -5.10 -10.62
N SER A 43 10.67 -5.94 -10.36
CA SER A 43 10.43 -7.38 -10.12
C SER A 43 9.64 -7.67 -8.84
N TYR A 44 9.60 -6.71 -7.91
CA TYR A 44 8.79 -6.77 -6.68
C TYR A 44 7.46 -6.02 -6.80
N GLU A 45 7.15 -5.44 -7.95
CA GLU A 45 5.87 -4.77 -8.19
C GLU A 45 4.70 -5.73 -7.92
N GLN A 46 3.81 -5.32 -7.03
CA GLN A 46 2.62 -6.07 -6.65
C GLN A 46 2.88 -7.51 -6.16
N THR A 47 3.95 -7.71 -5.39
CA THR A 47 4.34 -9.03 -4.88
C THR A 47 4.23 -9.18 -3.36
N LEU A 48 4.06 -8.11 -2.58
CA LEU A 48 4.04 -8.16 -1.12
C LEU A 48 2.63 -8.37 -0.57
N SER A 49 2.51 -9.24 0.42
CA SER A 49 1.28 -9.42 1.20
C SER A 49 1.58 -9.43 2.70
N PHE A 50 0.57 -9.23 3.54
CA PHE A 50 0.73 -9.41 4.99
C PHE A 50 -0.15 -10.51 5.55
N GLU A 51 0.47 -11.33 6.41
CA GLU A 51 -0.22 -12.27 7.26
C GLU A 51 -0.22 -11.74 8.68
N ILE A 52 -1.39 -11.32 9.16
CA ILE A 52 -1.52 -10.55 10.40
C ILE A 52 -2.11 -11.43 11.50
N TYR A 53 -1.27 -11.76 12.47
CA TYR A 53 -1.64 -12.50 13.67
C TYR A 53 -1.99 -11.52 14.79
N TYR A 54 -3.29 -11.30 14.98
CA TYR A 54 -3.82 -10.50 16.09
C TYR A 54 -4.81 -11.36 16.89
N PRO A 55 -4.62 -11.54 18.21
CA PRO A 55 -5.51 -12.36 19.02
C PRO A 55 -6.88 -11.70 19.12
N ARG A 56 -7.93 -12.46 18.80
CA ARG A 56 -9.33 -12.00 18.87
C ARG A 56 -10.20 -13.07 19.51
N SER A 57 -11.23 -12.61 20.20
CA SER A 57 -12.34 -13.49 20.58
C SER A 57 -13.03 -14.01 19.32
N SER A 58 -13.56 -15.22 19.36
CA SER A 58 -14.43 -15.77 18.30
C SER A 58 -15.72 -14.97 18.10
N THR A 59 -16.08 -14.13 19.07
CA THR A 59 -17.25 -13.24 19.01
C THR A 59 -16.90 -11.83 18.53
N ASP A 60 -15.63 -11.50 18.31
CA ASP A 60 -15.22 -10.21 17.76
C ASP A 60 -15.49 -10.22 16.25
N LEU A 61 -16.44 -9.39 15.81
CA LEU A 61 -16.90 -9.37 14.42
C LEU A 61 -16.21 -8.30 13.57
N ARG A 62 -15.30 -7.53 14.17
CA ARG A 62 -14.59 -6.44 13.50
C ARG A 62 -13.62 -6.96 12.45
N GLU A 63 -13.54 -6.25 11.34
CA GLU A 63 -12.50 -6.43 10.33
C GLU A 63 -11.12 -6.05 10.92
N LEU A 64 -10.01 -6.52 10.34
CA LEU A 64 -8.65 -6.13 10.78
C LEU A 64 -8.45 -4.61 10.77
N SER A 65 -8.96 -3.92 9.75
CA SER A 65 -8.87 -2.48 9.58
C SER A 65 -9.80 -1.67 10.47
N GLU A 66 -10.63 -2.32 11.28
CA GLU A 66 -11.40 -1.68 12.37
C GLU A 66 -10.68 -1.80 13.73
N ILE A 67 -9.53 -2.47 13.79
CA ILE A 67 -8.74 -2.61 15.03
C ILE A 67 -7.69 -1.49 15.13
N PRO A 68 -7.76 -0.62 16.17
CA PRO A 68 -6.88 0.54 16.30
C PRO A 68 -5.38 0.22 16.24
N GLU A 69 -4.95 -0.85 16.90
CA GLU A 69 -3.54 -1.27 16.98
C GLU A 69 -3.01 -1.68 15.61
N VAL A 70 -3.83 -2.42 14.84
CA VAL A 70 -3.48 -2.81 13.46
C VAL A 70 -3.40 -1.57 12.59
N ARG A 71 -4.42 -0.69 12.65
CA ARG A 71 -4.43 0.57 11.90
C ARG A 71 -3.21 1.44 12.23
N LEU A 72 -2.88 1.58 13.50
CA LEU A 72 -1.76 2.42 13.94
C LEU A 72 -0.43 1.92 13.38
N TRP A 73 -0.24 0.60 13.29
CA TRP A 73 0.92 0.01 12.64
C TRP A 73 0.98 0.37 11.14
N PHE A 74 -0.15 0.30 10.42
CA PHE A 74 -0.20 0.72 9.01
C PHE A 74 0.00 2.24 8.82
N ILE A 75 -0.46 3.06 9.76
CA ILE A 75 -0.15 4.51 9.77
C ILE A 75 1.36 4.71 9.91
N ARG A 76 2.01 3.95 10.80
CA ARG A 76 3.46 3.98 10.94
C ARG A 76 4.16 3.53 9.65
N LEU A 77 3.70 2.44 9.04
CA LEU A 77 4.21 1.95 7.76
C LEU A 77 4.14 3.04 6.68
N ASP A 78 2.97 3.66 6.50
CA ASP A 78 2.78 4.73 5.51
C ASP A 78 3.67 5.95 5.77
N SER A 79 3.91 6.28 7.04
CA SER A 79 4.78 7.41 7.41
C SER A 79 6.26 7.20 7.05
N VAL A 80 6.72 5.95 7.01
CA VAL A 80 8.13 5.59 6.75
C VAL A 80 8.32 5.18 5.29
N TYR A 81 7.35 4.45 4.74
CA TYR A 81 7.38 3.88 3.40
C TYR A 81 6.11 4.27 2.62
N PRO A 82 5.88 5.57 2.32
CA PRO A 82 4.61 6.02 1.74
C PRO A 82 4.38 5.49 0.30
N TRP A 83 5.43 4.98 -0.35
CA TRP A 83 5.39 4.30 -1.64
C TRP A 83 5.15 2.79 -1.56
N ILE A 84 4.97 2.22 -0.37
CA ILE A 84 4.71 0.79 -0.19
C ILE A 84 3.54 0.26 -1.06
N PRO A 85 2.48 1.03 -1.42
CA PRO A 85 1.42 0.52 -2.28
C PRO A 85 1.87 -0.03 -3.64
N PHE A 86 3.02 0.42 -4.17
CA PHE A 86 3.61 -0.12 -5.40
C PHE A 86 3.96 -1.62 -5.28
N PHE A 87 4.37 -2.04 -4.08
CA PHE A 87 4.82 -3.39 -3.84
C PHE A 87 3.68 -4.34 -3.43
N LEU A 88 2.53 -3.83 -2.97
CA LEU A 88 1.44 -4.66 -2.44
C LEU A 88 0.74 -5.49 -3.53
N ASP A 89 0.40 -6.74 -3.25
CA ASP A 89 -0.36 -7.61 -4.17
C ASP A 89 -1.79 -7.09 -4.37
N TRP A 90 -2.01 -6.33 -5.44
CA TRP A 90 -3.31 -5.74 -5.74
C TRP A 90 -4.37 -6.80 -6.04
N LYS A 91 -3.97 -7.89 -6.70
CA LYS A 91 -4.89 -8.99 -7.06
C LYS A 91 -5.30 -9.79 -5.82
N GLY A 92 -4.40 -9.93 -4.86
CA GLY A 92 -4.65 -10.53 -3.55
C GLY A 92 -5.49 -9.64 -2.61
N GLY A 93 -5.82 -8.40 -3.00
CA GLY A 93 -6.60 -7.47 -2.19
C GLY A 93 -5.79 -6.67 -1.17
N GLU A 94 -4.45 -6.76 -1.20
CA GLU A 94 -3.58 -6.10 -0.24
C GLU A 94 -3.65 -4.58 -0.32
N LEU A 95 -3.77 -4.05 -1.54
CA LEU A 95 -3.96 -2.62 -1.76
C LEU A 95 -5.26 -2.12 -1.12
N ALA A 96 -6.36 -2.85 -1.30
CA ALA A 96 -7.64 -2.48 -0.69
C ALA A 96 -7.54 -2.54 0.84
N ARG A 97 -6.96 -3.60 1.40
CA ARG A 97 -6.75 -3.69 2.85
C ARG A 97 -5.90 -2.53 3.38
N TYR A 98 -4.81 -2.19 2.69
CA TYR A 98 -3.97 -1.04 3.03
C TYR A 98 -4.76 0.27 3.09
N PHE A 99 -5.60 0.53 2.09
CA PHE A 99 -6.44 1.71 2.06
C PHE A 99 -7.46 1.69 3.21
N ALA A 100 -8.06 0.55 3.53
CA ALA A 100 -8.99 0.43 4.66
C ALA A 100 -8.34 0.77 6.01
N MET A 101 -7.04 0.47 6.16
CA MET A 101 -6.28 0.82 7.37
C MET A 101 -6.10 2.33 7.56
N LEU A 102 -6.12 3.10 6.46
CA LEU A 102 -5.70 4.52 6.44
C LEU A 102 -6.85 5.48 6.11
N VAL A 103 -7.88 5.00 5.44
CA VAL A 103 -9.06 5.76 5.03
C VAL A 103 -10.24 5.37 5.94
N PRO A 104 -11.03 6.34 6.43
CA PRO A 104 -12.29 6.06 7.08
C PRO A 104 -13.19 5.21 6.17
N HIS A 105 -13.76 4.15 6.72
CA HIS A 105 -14.64 3.24 6.00
C HIS A 105 -15.65 2.63 6.97
N GLN A 106 -16.66 1.99 6.40
CA GLN A 106 -17.55 1.06 7.09
C GLN A 106 -17.32 -0.33 6.53
N PHE A 107 -17.49 -1.35 7.37
CA PHE A 107 -17.43 -2.74 6.92
C PHE A 107 -18.81 -3.39 7.00
N SER A 108 -19.23 -3.99 5.89
CA SER A 108 -20.43 -4.82 5.80
C SER A 108 -20.03 -6.23 5.42
N ARG A 109 -20.64 -7.24 6.04
CA ARG A 109 -20.40 -8.65 5.67
C ARG A 109 -20.88 -9.00 4.26
N THR A 110 -21.87 -8.26 3.76
CA THR A 110 -22.45 -8.50 2.43
C THR A 110 -21.80 -7.65 1.35
N GLU A 111 -21.41 -6.42 1.69
CA GLU A 111 -20.91 -5.43 0.72
C GLU A 111 -19.40 -5.18 0.84
N GLY A 112 -18.75 -5.74 1.85
CA GLY A 112 -17.32 -5.56 2.11
C GLY A 112 -16.99 -4.17 2.66
N ILE A 113 -15.81 -3.66 2.30
CA ILE A 113 -15.33 -2.34 2.72
C ILE A 113 -16.00 -1.24 1.90
N GLN A 114 -16.60 -0.28 2.58
CA GLN A 114 -17.20 0.92 2.00
C GLN A 114 -16.47 2.16 2.51
N TYR A 115 -15.62 2.73 1.67
CA TYR A 115 -14.86 3.92 2.02
C TYR A 115 -15.76 5.15 2.14
N ASN A 116 -15.38 6.08 3.02
CA ASN A 116 -15.86 7.45 2.91
C ASN A 116 -15.35 8.04 1.58
N PRO A 117 -16.22 8.53 0.69
CA PRO A 117 -15.84 8.91 -0.67
C PRO A 117 -14.88 10.11 -0.71
N GLU A 118 -15.11 11.13 0.11
CA GLU A 118 -14.27 12.33 0.17
C GLU A 118 -12.87 11.99 0.71
N ALA A 119 -12.80 11.18 1.77
CA ALA A 119 -11.53 10.75 2.33
C ALA A 119 -10.76 9.84 1.37
N LEU A 120 -11.46 8.98 0.63
CA LEU A 120 -10.86 8.11 -0.38
C LEU A 120 -10.26 8.94 -1.53
N GLU A 121 -10.98 9.94 -2.02
CA GLU A 121 -10.52 10.82 -3.10
C GLU A 121 -9.23 11.55 -2.71
N ILE A 122 -9.23 12.20 -1.53
CA ILE A 122 -8.05 12.90 -1.00
C ILE A 122 -6.88 11.92 -0.87
N PHE A 123 -7.12 10.72 -0.33
CA PHE A 123 -6.06 9.75 -0.09
C PHE A 123 -5.51 9.14 -1.38
N ILE A 124 -6.35 8.83 -2.37
CA ILE A 124 -5.92 8.37 -3.70
C ILE A 124 -5.02 9.42 -4.35
N MET A 125 -5.45 10.68 -4.40
CA MET A 125 -4.65 11.74 -5.01
C MET A 125 -3.31 11.91 -4.30
N HIS A 126 -3.31 11.88 -2.97
CA HIS A 126 -2.08 11.89 -2.18
C HIS A 126 -1.13 10.72 -2.53
N LYS A 127 -1.65 9.50 -2.72
CA LYS A 127 -0.83 8.35 -3.11
C LYS A 127 -0.37 8.40 -4.56
N LEU A 128 -1.19 8.91 -5.49
CA LEU A 128 -0.81 9.10 -6.87
C LEU A 128 0.39 10.07 -6.99
N PHE A 129 0.36 11.20 -6.27
CA PHE A 129 1.48 12.14 -6.24
C PHE A 129 2.74 11.53 -5.63
N THR A 130 2.61 10.91 -4.46
CA THR A 130 3.73 10.26 -3.77
C THR A 130 4.40 9.21 -4.66
N LEU A 131 3.62 8.33 -5.28
CA LEU A 131 4.14 7.29 -6.16
C LEU A 131 4.72 7.86 -7.45
N SER A 132 4.09 8.88 -8.03
CA SER A 132 4.61 9.53 -9.23
C SER A 132 6.04 10.05 -9.00
N ASP A 133 6.23 10.85 -7.94
CA ASP A 133 7.54 11.41 -7.61
C ASP A 133 8.56 10.31 -7.32
N TRP A 134 8.16 9.31 -6.54
CA TRP A 134 9.04 8.21 -6.16
C TRP A 134 9.49 7.34 -7.36
N LEU A 135 8.59 7.06 -8.30
CA LEU A 135 8.86 6.32 -9.53
C LEU A 135 9.69 7.16 -10.53
N LYS A 136 9.42 8.47 -10.63
CA LYS A 136 10.17 9.41 -11.49
C LYS A 136 11.64 9.46 -11.09
N LEU A 137 11.94 9.55 -9.79
CA LEU A 137 13.32 9.52 -9.26
C LEU A 137 14.07 8.23 -9.65
N ARG A 138 13.35 7.13 -9.86
CA ARG A 138 13.89 5.81 -10.21
C ARG A 138 13.80 5.50 -11.70
N ARG A 139 13.34 6.46 -12.52
CA ARG A 139 13.12 6.28 -13.96
C ARG A 139 12.22 5.08 -14.29
N ILE A 140 11.23 4.82 -13.44
CA ILE A 140 10.20 3.80 -13.67
C ILE A 140 8.96 4.48 -14.28
N PRO A 141 8.43 4.01 -15.43
CA PRO A 141 7.21 4.56 -16.00
C PRO A 141 6.02 4.46 -15.04
N SER A 142 5.34 5.57 -14.73
CA SER A 142 4.32 5.61 -13.68
C SER A 142 2.88 5.65 -14.21
N ILE A 143 2.61 6.31 -15.33
CA ILE A 143 1.24 6.67 -15.75
C ILE A 143 0.27 5.48 -15.79
N ASP A 144 0.60 4.38 -16.47
CA ASP A 144 -0.29 3.21 -16.54
C ASP A 144 -0.53 2.55 -15.18
N ARG A 145 0.48 2.57 -14.30
CA ARG A 145 0.39 2.00 -12.94
C ARG A 145 -0.51 2.86 -12.06
N LEU A 146 -0.30 4.17 -12.09
CA LEU A 146 -1.09 5.14 -11.34
C LEU A 146 -2.56 5.11 -11.79
N GLN A 147 -2.80 5.04 -13.10
CA GLN A 147 -4.15 4.87 -13.65
C GLN A 147 -4.80 3.56 -13.18
N SER A 148 -4.04 2.45 -13.20
CA SER A 148 -4.54 1.15 -12.74
C SER A 148 -4.85 1.15 -11.24
N MET A 149 -4.01 1.80 -10.42
CA MET A 149 -4.25 1.96 -8.99
C MET A 149 -5.54 2.75 -8.72
N ALA A 150 -5.77 3.85 -9.44
CA ALA A 150 -7.01 4.64 -9.31
C ALA A 150 -8.25 3.81 -9.67
N ARG A 151 -8.17 3.01 -10.75
CA ARG A 151 -9.27 2.13 -11.18
C ARG A 151 -9.63 1.05 -10.16
N MET A 152 -8.68 0.56 -9.36
CA MET A 152 -8.96 -0.38 -8.25
C MET A 152 -9.95 0.17 -7.23
N PHE A 153 -10.08 1.49 -7.14
CA PHE A 153 -10.98 2.19 -6.22
C PHE A 153 -12.15 2.88 -6.95
N GLY A 154 -12.39 2.56 -8.23
CA GLY A 154 -13.51 3.10 -9.00
C GLY A 154 -13.25 4.46 -9.65
N TYR A 155 -12.02 4.97 -9.65
CA TYR A 155 -11.67 6.23 -10.29
C TYR A 155 -11.11 5.97 -11.69
N ASP A 156 -11.84 6.39 -12.72
CA ASP A 156 -11.37 6.33 -14.10
C ASP A 156 -10.69 7.65 -14.48
N LEU A 157 -9.42 7.78 -14.10
CA LEU A 157 -8.62 8.97 -14.40
C LEU A 157 -8.09 8.88 -15.83
N ASP A 158 -8.35 9.90 -16.63
CA ASP A 158 -7.85 9.98 -17.99
C ASP A 158 -6.30 10.06 -18.03
N LYS A 159 -5.70 9.45 -19.05
CA LYS A 159 -4.23 9.42 -19.18
C LYS A 159 -3.66 10.82 -19.43
N ASP A 160 -4.30 11.62 -20.27
CA ASP A 160 -3.84 12.97 -20.59
C ASP A 160 -3.97 13.87 -19.36
N PHE A 161 -5.03 13.69 -18.57
CA PHE A 161 -5.15 14.34 -17.26
C PHE A 161 -3.97 13.96 -16.33
N LEU A 162 -3.68 12.66 -16.16
CA LEU A 162 -2.55 12.20 -15.35
C LEU A 162 -1.20 12.72 -15.86
N TYR A 163 -0.98 12.72 -17.18
CA TYR A 163 0.22 13.29 -17.78
C TYR A 163 0.34 14.78 -17.46
N SER A 164 -0.73 15.56 -17.63
CA SER A 164 -0.73 17.00 -17.37
C SER A 164 -0.46 17.35 -15.92
N LEU A 165 -0.82 16.46 -15.00
CA LEU A 165 -0.73 16.68 -13.56
C LEU A 165 0.62 16.24 -12.98
N LEU A 166 1.29 15.27 -13.61
CA LEU A 166 2.43 14.55 -13.02
C LEU A 166 3.76 14.70 -13.79
N CYS A 167 3.74 15.21 -15.02
CA CYS A 167 4.91 15.36 -15.88
C CYS A 167 5.26 16.83 -16.12
#